data_AF-A0A962IDD6-F1
#
_entry.id   AF-A0A962IDD6-F1
#
_cell.length_a   1.000
_cell.length_b   1.000
_cell.length_c   1.000
_cell.angle_alpha   90.00
_cell.angle_beta   90.00
_cell.angle_gamma   90.00
#
_symmetry.space_group_name_H-M   'P 1'
#
loop_
_entity.id
_entity.type
_entity.pdbx_description
1 polymer ?
#
loop_
_entity_poly.entity_id
_entity_poly.type
_entity_poly.pdbx_seq_one_letter_code
_entity_poly.pdbx_strand_id
1 'polypeptide(L)' 'MDEQTRIEIEAAAWRKLVEHFQKRTDVQNIDLMNLAGFCR' A
#
# COMPACT_ATOMS: atom_id res chain seq x y z
N MET A 1 21.01 -9.56 -2.28
CA MET A 1 20.19 -8.67 -3.12
C MET A 1 20.92 -7.36 -3.20
N ASP A 2 21.17 -6.86 -4.39
CA ASP A 2 21.77 -5.53 -4.56
C ASP A 2 20.74 -4.44 -4.21
N GLU A 3 21.25 -3.24 -3.93
CA GLU A 3 20.43 -2.11 -3.48
C GLU A 3 19.39 -1.69 -4.54
N GLN A 4 19.78 -1.72 -5.82
CA GLN A 4 18.90 -1.34 -6.91
C GLN A 4 17.70 -2.30 -7.02
N THR A 5 17.97 -3.62 -6.96
CA THR A 5 16.91 -4.63 -6.93
C THR A 5 16.00 -4.47 -5.71
N ARG A 6 16.53 -4.09 -4.54
CA ARG A 6 15.70 -3.83 -3.34
C ARG A 6 14.71 -2.69 -3.60
N ILE A 7 15.22 -1.57 -4.09
CA ILE A 7 14.42 -0.37 -4.39
C ILE A 7 13.33 -0.69 -5.41
N GLU A 8 13.65 -1.44 -6.46
CA GLU A 8 12.69 -1.82 -7.50
C GLU A 8 11.55 -2.69 -6.96
N ILE A 9 11.87 -3.65 -6.09
CA ILE A 9 10.88 -4.53 -5.46
C ILE A 9 9.99 -3.74 -4.50
N GLU A 10 10.56 -2.88 -3.65
CA GLU A 10 9.80 -2.04 -2.71
C GLU A 10 8.87 -1.08 -3.46
N ALA A 11 9.36 -0.44 -4.53
CA ALA A 11 8.54 0.42 -5.37
C ALA A 11 7.42 -0.35 -6.07
N ALA A 12 7.68 -1.58 -6.54
CA ALA A 12 6.65 -2.42 -7.12
C ALA A 12 5.58 -2.85 -6.11
N ALA A 13 5.99 -3.18 -4.87
CA ALA A 13 5.07 -3.51 -3.78
C ALA A 13 4.19 -2.31 -3.41
N TRP A 14 4.78 -1.11 -3.30
CA TRP A 14 4.04 0.13 -3.03
C TRP A 14 3.01 0.44 -4.12
N ARG A 15 3.41 0.37 -5.40
CA ARG A 15 2.49 0.58 -6.52
C ARG A 15 1.30 -0.40 -6.49
N LYS A 16 1.54 -1.67 -6.17
CA LYS A 16 0.47 -2.67 -6.01
C LYS A 16 -0.46 -2.34 -4.84
N LEU A 17 0.07 -1.85 -3.72
CA LEU A 17 -0.74 -1.43 -2.57
C LEU A 17 -1.66 -0.25 -2.93
N VAL A 18 -1.12 0.76 -3.62
CA VAL A 18 -1.89 1.92 -4.09
C VAL A 18 -3.01 1.47 -5.04
N GLU A 19 -2.70 0.62 -6.02
CA GLU A 19 -3.69 0.08 -6.96
C GLU A 19 -4.79 -0.71 -6.23
N HIS A 20 -4.42 -1.51 -5.23
CA HIS A 20 -5.38 -2.25 -4.41
C HIS A 20 -6.36 -1.31 -3.72
N PHE A 21 -5.87 -0.23 -3.08
CA PHE A 21 -6.70 0.74 -2.40
C PHE A 21 -7.58 1.58 -3.33
N GLN A 22 -7.12 1.84 -4.57
CA GLN A 22 -7.94 2.50 -5.60
C GLN A 22 -9.08 1.61 -6.09
N LYS A 23 -8.88 0.29 -6.14
CA LYS A 23 -9.93 -0.69 -6.50
C LYS A 23 -10.92 -0.94 -5.37
N ARG A 24 -10.46 -0.94 -4.12
CA ARG A 24 -11.27 -1.15 -2.92
C ARG A 24 -11.83 0.16 -2.39
N THR A 25 -12.70 0.81 -3.16
CA THR A 25 -13.39 2.05 -2.78
C THR A 25 -14.40 1.86 -1.63
N ASP A 26 -14.75 0.61 -1.33
CA ASP A 26 -15.69 0.21 -0.29
C ASP A 26 -15.12 0.32 1.13
N VAL A 27 -13.80 0.26 1.29
CA VAL A 27 -13.15 0.34 2.60
C VAL A 27 -13.02 1.82 3.01
N GLN A 28 -13.44 2.21 4.20
CA GLN A 28 -13.29 3.61 4.62
C GLN A 28 -11.92 3.87 5.26
N ASN A 29 -11.41 5.09 5.13
CA ASN A 29 -10.16 5.48 5.80
C ASN A 29 -10.27 5.38 7.33
N ILE A 30 -11.46 5.61 7.90
CA ILE A 30 -11.68 5.47 9.34
C ILE A 30 -11.54 4.03 9.82
N ASP A 31 -11.98 3.06 9.01
CA ASP A 31 -11.85 1.63 9.32
C ASP A 31 -10.37 1.21 9.33
N LEU A 32 -9.59 1.70 8.36
CA LEU A 32 -8.15 1.47 8.29
C LEU A 32 -7.42 2.12 9.47
N MET A 33 -7.76 3.36 9.83
CA MET A 33 -7.16 4.05 10.98
C MET A 33 -7.46 3.32 12.28
N ASN A 34 -8.70 2.89 12.50
CA ASN A 34 -9.10 2.20 13.72
C ASN A 34 -8.45 0.82 13.87
N LEU A 35 -8.26 0.11 12.75
CA LEU A 35 -7.72 -1.26 12.78
C LEU A 35 -6.19 -1.30 12.74
N ALA A 36 -5.58 -0.53 11.84
CA ALA A 36 -4.16 -0.63 11.49
C ALA A 36 -3.35 0.63 11.82
N GLY A 37 -4.00 1.73 12.26
CA GLY A 37 -3.31 2.97 12.63
C GLY A 37 -2.79 3.80 11.46
N PHE A 38 -3.17 3.47 10.23
CA PHE A 38 -2.87 4.25 9.03
C PHE A 38 -4.06 4.22 8.06
N CYS A 39 -4.08 5.11 7.08
CA CYS A 39 -5.03 5.07 5.97
C CYS A 39 -4.33 5.31 4.63
N ARG A 40 -5.12 5.27 3.55
CA ARG A 40 -4.68 5.71 2.21
C ARG A 40 -4.17 7.14 2.25
#